data_AF-A0AAJ7VDN4-F1
#
_entry.id   AF-A0AAJ7VDN4-F1
#
_cell.length_a   1.000
_cell.length_b   1.000
_cell.length_c   1.000
_cell.angle_alpha   90.00
_cell.angle_beta   90.00
_cell.angle_gamma   90.00
#
_symmetry.space_group_name_H-M   'P 1'
#
loop_
_entity.id
_entity.type
_entity.pdbx_description
1 polymer ?
#
loop_
_entity_poly.entity_id
_entity_poly.type
_entity_poly.pdbx_seq_one_letter_code
_entity_poly.pdbx_strand_id
1 'polypeptide(L)'
;MRKYLTKDISLSVEDEKTTLFQIQSPCHPFINSLKISIEDLKKELQWEFTNSKDITETLNKLPIKPQDELFKQVFGYGHQCPFCKVPCEAGGKEHKQHHAAIHRPQGLGRCRDLDTKKLVETLCTTDVHSEKRFSNADTKWEWHPYKYYTKYYPDWLIPPDPTIEAPDYWKYVLVQYNDRFSKRYKAEPADVPEAWRRITKEQALKGLNDAFNMK
;
A
#
# COMPACT_ATOMS: atom_id res chain seq x y z
N MET A 1 -68.07 55.62 21.51
CA MET A 1 -67.08 54.96 20.62
C MET A 1 -66.70 53.52 21.00
N ARG A 2 -67.25 52.91 22.08
CA ARG A 2 -67.03 51.48 22.40
C ARG A 2 -68.12 50.51 21.91
N LYS A 3 -69.17 51.00 21.22
CA LYS A 3 -70.32 50.18 20.76
C LYS A 3 -70.24 49.72 19.29
N TYR A 4 -69.18 50.08 18.56
CA TYR A 4 -69.04 49.76 17.13
C TYR A 4 -67.82 48.88 16.81
N LEU A 5 -67.07 48.39 17.81
CA LEU A 5 -65.88 47.56 17.57
C LEU A 5 -66.09 46.07 17.88
N THR A 6 -67.24 45.66 18.42
CA THR A 6 -67.54 44.25 18.74
C THR A 6 -68.32 43.53 17.64
N LYS A 7 -68.67 44.19 16.54
CA LYS A 7 -69.45 43.57 15.45
C LYS A 7 -68.62 43.05 14.28
N ASP A 8 -67.37 43.50 14.15
CA ASP A 8 -66.52 43.16 13.00
C ASP A 8 -65.42 42.13 13.30
N ILE A 9 -65.37 41.60 14.53
CA ILE A 9 -64.42 40.55 14.94
C ILE A 9 -65.11 39.50 15.83
N SER A 10 -66.34 39.11 15.49
CA SER A 10 -66.93 37.89 16.06
C SER A 10 -66.72 36.75 15.08
N LEU A 11 -65.61 36.04 15.23
CA LEU A 11 -65.46 34.73 14.61
C LEU A 11 -66.48 33.79 15.27
N SER A 12 -67.34 33.15 14.47
CA SER A 12 -68.24 32.14 15.02
C SER A 12 -67.41 30.98 15.57
N VAL A 13 -67.90 30.31 16.62
CA VAL A 13 -67.35 29.04 17.09
C VAL A 13 -67.34 28.00 15.96
N GLU A 14 -68.25 28.09 14.99
CA GLU A 14 -68.21 27.27 13.78
C GLU A 14 -67.05 27.64 12.85
N ASP A 15 -66.76 28.92 12.66
CA ASP A 15 -65.64 29.39 11.82
C ASP A 15 -64.29 29.00 12.47
N GLU A 16 -64.19 29.14 13.79
CA GLU A 16 -63.02 28.74 14.57
C GLU A 16 -62.78 27.22 14.46
N LYS A 17 -63.83 26.40 14.57
CA LYS A 17 -63.77 24.94 14.37
C LYS A 17 -63.43 24.56 12.93
N THR A 18 -63.97 25.25 11.94
CA THR A 18 -63.72 24.99 10.51
C THR A 18 -62.27 25.32 10.14
N THR A 19 -61.74 26.41 10.69
CA THR A 19 -60.34 26.79 10.54
C THR A 19 -59.41 25.81 11.26
N LEU A 20 -59.78 25.34 12.46
CA LEU A 20 -59.04 24.29 13.18
C LEU A 20 -59.03 22.95 12.43
N PHE A 21 -60.14 22.61 11.77
CA PHE A 21 -60.28 21.42 10.91
C PHE A 21 -59.44 21.53 9.63
N GLN A 22 -59.25 22.74 9.10
CA GLN A 22 -58.35 23.02 7.98
C GLN A 22 -56.86 23.10 8.40
N ILE A 23 -56.57 23.55 9.63
CA ILE A 23 -55.22 23.61 10.23
C ILE A 23 -54.77 22.25 10.77
N GLN A 24 -55.68 21.28 10.91
CA GLN A 24 -55.37 19.85 10.84
C GLN A 24 -54.92 19.48 9.42
N SER A 25 -53.88 20.20 8.96
CA SER A 25 -53.07 19.86 7.81
C SER A 25 -52.73 18.40 7.94
N PRO A 26 -53.04 17.59 6.92
CA PRO A 26 -52.93 16.17 7.05
C PRO A 26 -51.42 15.88 6.94
N CYS A 27 -50.74 15.91 8.09
CA CYS A 27 -49.36 15.46 8.24
C CYS A 27 -49.23 14.05 7.66
N HIS A 28 -50.32 13.27 7.65
CA HIS A 28 -50.39 11.95 7.02
C HIS A 28 -50.00 11.95 5.53
N PRO A 29 -50.67 12.66 4.60
CA PRO A 29 -50.25 12.86 3.22
C PRO A 29 -48.80 13.31 3.05
N PHE A 30 -48.33 14.26 3.87
CA PHE A 30 -46.93 14.70 3.81
C PHE A 30 -45.96 13.59 4.23
N ILE A 31 -46.20 12.95 5.39
CA ILE A 31 -45.41 11.83 5.91
C ILE A 31 -45.43 10.65 4.92
N ASN A 32 -46.57 10.38 4.30
CA ASN A 32 -46.72 9.29 3.34
C ASN A 32 -45.94 9.60 2.05
N SER A 33 -46.02 10.84 1.56
CA SER A 33 -45.24 11.29 0.41
C SER A 33 -43.74 11.24 0.71
N LEU A 34 -43.31 11.68 1.89
CA LEU A 34 -41.92 11.61 2.35
C LEU A 34 -41.43 10.16 2.44
N LYS A 35 -42.24 9.25 2.98
CA LYS A 35 -41.92 7.81 3.04
C LYS A 35 -41.73 7.21 1.65
N ILE A 36 -42.61 7.55 0.70
CA ILE A 36 -42.51 7.11 -0.69
C ILE A 36 -41.21 7.64 -1.31
N SER A 37 -40.94 8.94 -1.19
CA SER A 37 -39.71 9.54 -1.73
C SER A 37 -38.43 8.96 -1.13
N ILE A 38 -38.42 8.61 0.17
CA ILE A 38 -37.26 7.95 0.81
C ILE A 38 -37.08 6.52 0.29
N GLU A 39 -38.15 5.74 0.14
CA GLU A 39 -38.04 4.38 -0.41
C GLU A 39 -37.64 4.39 -1.89
N ASP A 40 -38.10 5.37 -2.67
CA ASP A 40 -37.69 5.53 -4.06
C ASP A 40 -36.22 5.95 -4.16
N LEU A 41 -35.77 6.92 -3.35
CA LEU A 41 -34.36 7.30 -3.25
C LEU A 41 -33.48 6.11 -2.86
N LYS A 42 -33.93 5.27 -1.92
CA LYS A 42 -33.22 4.06 -1.51
C LYS A 42 -33.12 3.05 -2.66
N LYS A 43 -34.19 2.83 -3.41
CA LYS A 43 -34.18 1.95 -4.59
C LYS A 43 -33.26 2.49 -5.68
N GLU A 44 -33.28 3.79 -5.94
CA GLU A 44 -32.37 4.44 -6.88
C GLU A 44 -30.91 4.29 -6.45
N LEU A 45 -30.58 4.56 -5.18
CA LEU A 45 -29.24 4.35 -4.65
C LEU A 45 -28.81 2.88 -4.74
N GLN A 46 -29.70 1.93 -4.41
CA GLN A 46 -29.41 0.50 -4.57
C GLN A 46 -29.20 0.12 -6.03
N TRP A 47 -30.00 0.66 -6.95
CA TRP A 47 -29.85 0.46 -8.38
C TRP A 47 -28.53 1.05 -8.89
N GLU A 48 -28.15 2.25 -8.44
CA GLU A 48 -26.88 2.91 -8.77
C GLU A 48 -25.68 2.17 -8.17
N PHE A 49 -25.77 1.58 -6.97
CA PHE A 49 -24.67 0.76 -6.42
C PHE A 49 -24.57 -0.62 -7.09
N THR A 50 -25.70 -1.18 -7.52
CA THR A 50 -25.75 -2.52 -8.15
C THR A 50 -25.44 -2.46 -9.64
N ASN A 51 -25.84 -1.39 -10.32
CA ASN A 51 -25.60 -1.13 -11.74
C ASN A 51 -24.58 -0.02 -11.98
N SER A 52 -23.94 0.46 -10.91
CA SER A 52 -22.70 1.22 -10.97
C SER A 52 -21.83 0.49 -11.98
N LYS A 53 -21.62 1.17 -13.11
CA LYS A 53 -20.93 0.62 -14.27
C LYS A 53 -19.73 -0.18 -13.80
N ASP A 54 -19.64 -1.40 -14.33
CA ASP A 54 -18.53 -2.32 -14.15
C ASP A 54 -17.29 -1.53 -13.75
N ILE A 55 -16.75 -1.80 -12.56
CA ILE A 55 -15.57 -1.09 -12.03
C ILE A 55 -14.51 -0.98 -13.12
N THR A 56 -14.41 -1.99 -14.00
CA THR A 56 -13.60 -2.01 -15.21
C THR A 56 -13.91 -0.86 -16.19
N GLU A 57 -15.18 -0.60 -16.54
CA GLU A 57 -15.59 0.53 -17.38
C GLU A 57 -15.25 1.89 -16.74
N THR A 58 -15.41 2.01 -15.41
CA THR A 58 -15.05 3.22 -14.67
C THR A 58 -13.54 3.44 -14.64
N LEU A 59 -12.77 2.38 -14.34
CA LEU A 59 -11.31 2.41 -14.38
C LEU A 59 -10.76 2.72 -15.78
N ASN A 60 -11.41 2.22 -16.84
CA ASN A 60 -11.02 2.46 -18.24
C ASN A 60 -11.26 3.90 -18.71
N LYS A 61 -12.17 4.65 -18.06
CA LYS A 61 -12.44 6.07 -18.37
C LYS A 61 -11.47 7.03 -17.69
N LEU A 62 -10.72 6.56 -16.68
CA LEU A 62 -9.78 7.43 -16.00
C LEU A 62 -8.63 7.78 -16.95
N PRO A 63 -8.19 9.06 -16.96
CA PRO A 63 -7.09 9.51 -17.83
C PRO A 63 -5.74 8.86 -17.44
N ILE A 64 -5.69 8.28 -16.25
CA ILE A 64 -4.56 7.54 -15.71
C ILE A 64 -5.05 6.16 -15.29
N LYS A 65 -4.21 5.15 -15.51
CA LYS A 65 -4.45 3.80 -15.02
C LYS A 65 -4.22 3.79 -13.50
N PRO A 66 -5.24 3.55 -12.67
CA PRO A 66 -5.07 3.63 -11.21
C PRO A 66 -4.05 2.62 -10.68
N GLN A 67 -3.92 1.46 -11.32
CA GLN A 67 -2.87 0.50 -11.01
C GLN A 67 -1.47 1.09 -11.20
N ASP A 68 -1.26 1.96 -12.18
CA ASP A 68 0.06 2.58 -12.42
C ASP A 68 0.36 3.61 -11.33
N GLU A 69 -0.63 4.37 -10.88
CA GLU A 69 -0.47 5.30 -9.75
C GLU A 69 -0.28 4.55 -8.43
N LEU A 70 -1.02 3.47 -8.20
CA LEU A 70 -0.81 2.58 -7.05
C LEU A 70 0.59 1.97 -7.08
N PHE A 71 1.07 1.50 -8.24
CA PHE A 71 2.43 0.99 -8.38
C PHE A 71 3.48 2.07 -8.13
N LYS A 72 3.29 3.31 -8.59
CA LYS A 72 4.17 4.44 -8.26
C LYS A 72 4.15 4.79 -6.78
N GLN A 73 3.00 4.64 -6.12
CA GLN A 73 2.90 4.87 -4.68
C GLN A 73 3.56 3.75 -3.86
N VAL A 74 3.39 2.48 -4.27
CA VAL A 74 3.87 1.30 -3.55
C VAL A 74 5.36 1.03 -3.82
N PHE A 75 5.82 1.17 -5.07
CA PHE A 75 7.21 0.96 -5.46
C PHE A 75 8.04 2.26 -5.52
N GLY A 76 7.42 3.40 -5.22
CA GLY A 76 8.04 4.72 -5.27
C GLY A 76 8.46 5.16 -6.67
N TYR A 77 9.31 6.18 -6.73
CA TYR A 77 9.95 6.66 -7.97
C TYR A 77 11.03 5.72 -8.54
N GLY A 78 11.08 4.46 -8.08
CA GLY A 78 11.99 3.44 -8.62
C GLY A 78 13.39 3.43 -8.02
N HIS A 79 13.64 4.16 -6.93
CA HIS A 79 14.89 4.03 -6.18
C HIS A 79 14.99 2.63 -5.57
N GLN A 80 16.16 2.01 -5.68
CA GLN A 80 16.43 0.67 -5.17
C GLN A 80 17.70 0.67 -4.35
N CYS A 81 17.73 -0.17 -3.30
CA CYS A 81 18.92 -0.35 -2.47
C CYS A 81 20.11 -0.67 -3.38
N PRO A 82 21.25 0.02 -3.25
CA PRO A 82 22.38 -0.14 -4.17
C PRO A 82 22.91 -1.57 -4.22
N PHE A 83 22.74 -2.32 -3.13
CA PHE A 83 23.24 -3.68 -2.98
C PHE A 83 22.20 -4.73 -3.35
N CYS A 84 21.09 -4.87 -2.60
CA CYS A 84 20.14 -5.96 -2.83
C CYS A 84 18.99 -5.63 -3.80
N LYS A 85 18.98 -4.41 -4.34
CA LYS A 85 17.97 -3.89 -5.27
C LYS A 85 16.53 -3.98 -4.75
N VAL A 86 16.31 -4.06 -3.44
CA VAL A 86 14.97 -3.91 -2.87
C VAL A 86 14.46 -2.49 -3.15
N PRO A 87 13.19 -2.31 -3.55
CA PRO A 87 12.62 -0.98 -3.72
C PRO A 87 12.70 -0.15 -2.45
N CYS A 88 12.79 1.18 -2.60
CA CYS A 88 12.66 2.11 -1.49
C CYS A 88 11.21 2.11 -0.96
N GLU A 89 11.07 2.13 0.36
CA GLU A 89 9.78 2.14 1.06
C GLU A 89 9.45 3.50 1.71
N ALA A 90 10.35 4.49 1.58
CA ALA A 90 10.08 5.82 2.10
C ALA A 90 8.84 6.41 1.39
N GLY A 91 7.77 6.59 2.16
CA GLY A 91 6.49 7.07 1.65
C GLY A 91 6.52 8.53 1.17
N GLY A 92 5.53 8.90 0.38
CA GLY A 92 5.38 10.25 -0.18
C GLY A 92 6.10 10.45 -1.51
N LYS A 93 5.74 11.55 -2.20
CA LYS A 93 6.44 11.97 -3.43
C LYS A 93 7.69 12.74 -3.03
N GLU A 94 8.84 12.29 -3.54
CA GLU A 94 10.18 12.82 -3.30
C GLU A 94 10.61 12.84 -1.82
N HIS A 95 11.54 11.96 -1.48
CA HIS A 95 12.20 11.92 -0.17
C HIS A 95 13.71 11.98 -0.36
N LYS A 96 14.40 12.70 0.54
CA LYS A 96 15.87 12.86 0.49
C LYS A 96 16.63 11.64 0.97
N GLN A 97 16.02 10.81 1.81
CA GLN A 97 16.66 9.65 2.40
C GLN A 97 15.88 8.38 2.03
N HIS A 98 16.56 7.44 1.42
CA HIS A 98 16.04 6.16 0.98
C HIS A 98 16.31 5.08 2.02
N HIS A 99 15.33 4.22 2.24
CA HIS A 99 15.46 3.06 3.11
C HIS A 99 14.46 1.97 2.70
N ALA A 100 14.68 0.76 3.21
CA ALA A 100 13.71 -0.33 3.19
C ALA A 100 13.77 -1.01 4.57
N ALA A 101 12.61 -1.42 5.08
CA ALA A 101 12.53 -2.14 6.35
C ALA A 101 13.10 -3.57 6.20
N ILE A 102 12.85 -4.21 5.06
CA ILE A 102 13.25 -5.59 4.80
C ILE A 102 14.19 -5.64 3.61
N HIS A 103 15.42 -6.07 3.86
CA HIS A 103 16.37 -6.35 2.79
C HIS A 103 16.36 -7.84 2.41
N ARG A 104 16.87 -8.15 1.21
CA ARG A 104 16.93 -9.50 0.66
C ARG A 104 18.36 -9.91 0.33
N PRO A 105 18.67 -11.21 0.17
CA PRO A 105 19.97 -11.66 -0.33
C PRO A 105 20.38 -10.92 -1.60
N GLN A 106 21.61 -10.41 -1.63
CA GLN A 106 22.08 -9.54 -2.72
C GLN A 106 22.04 -10.22 -4.10
N GLY A 107 22.18 -11.55 -4.14
CA GLY A 107 22.10 -12.39 -5.34
C GLY A 107 20.76 -12.30 -6.05
N LEU A 108 19.66 -12.05 -5.32
CA LEU A 108 18.35 -11.79 -5.93
C LEU A 108 18.36 -10.47 -6.73
N GLY A 109 19.18 -9.51 -6.29
CA GLY A 109 19.50 -8.26 -6.97
C GLY A 109 20.60 -8.35 -8.03
N ARG A 110 21.00 -9.57 -8.44
CA ARG A 110 22.05 -9.87 -9.45
C ARG A 110 23.48 -9.66 -8.98
N CYS A 111 23.71 -9.41 -7.70
CA CYS A 111 25.07 -9.38 -7.16
C CYS A 111 25.68 -10.78 -7.20
N ARG A 112 26.91 -10.85 -7.70
CA ARG A 112 27.69 -12.08 -7.71
C ARG A 112 29.13 -11.74 -7.35
N ASP A 113 29.80 -12.71 -6.75
CA ASP A 113 31.22 -12.64 -6.49
C ASP A 113 32.00 -12.55 -7.83
N LEU A 114 33.02 -11.70 -7.88
CA LEU A 114 33.72 -11.42 -9.12
C LEU A 114 34.60 -12.59 -9.57
N ASP A 115 35.11 -13.39 -8.63
CA ASP A 115 36.07 -14.46 -8.91
C ASP A 115 35.33 -15.77 -9.18
N THR A 116 34.50 -16.20 -8.23
CA THR A 116 33.74 -17.45 -8.29
C THR A 116 32.50 -17.37 -9.17
N LYS A 117 32.05 -16.17 -9.53
CA LYS A 117 30.79 -15.89 -10.24
C LYS A 117 29.53 -16.34 -9.50
N LYS A 118 29.63 -16.78 -8.24
CA LYS A 118 28.48 -17.22 -7.43
C LYS A 118 27.61 -16.06 -7.02
N LEU A 119 26.31 -16.26 -7.01
CA LEU A 119 25.36 -15.29 -6.46
C LEU A 119 25.64 -15.05 -4.97
N VAL A 120 25.62 -13.77 -4.55
CA VAL A 120 25.90 -13.39 -3.16
C VAL A 120 24.68 -13.68 -2.28
N GLU A 121 24.81 -14.59 -1.33
CA GLU A 121 23.73 -14.93 -0.39
C GLU A 121 23.57 -13.89 0.72
N THR A 122 24.63 -13.17 1.09
CA THR A 122 24.60 -12.27 2.25
C THR A 122 23.66 -11.07 2.09
N LEU A 123 23.13 -10.63 3.23
CA LEU A 123 22.28 -9.45 3.32
C LEU A 123 23.14 -8.18 3.38
N CYS A 124 22.69 -7.12 2.72
CA CYS A 124 23.40 -5.84 2.77
C CYS A 124 23.37 -5.21 4.17
N THR A 125 22.33 -5.46 4.98
CA THR A 125 22.25 -5.01 6.38
C THR A 125 23.37 -5.60 7.23
N THR A 126 23.76 -6.86 6.98
CA THR A 126 24.92 -7.49 7.62
C THR A 126 26.22 -6.96 7.04
N ASP A 127 26.33 -6.87 5.71
CA ASP A 127 27.60 -6.53 5.06
C ASP A 127 28.04 -5.09 5.38
N VAL A 128 27.13 -4.10 5.45
CA VAL A 128 27.45 -2.71 5.84
C VAL A 128 27.88 -2.55 7.29
N HIS A 129 27.71 -3.57 8.13
CA HIS A 129 28.22 -3.59 9.51
C HIS A 129 29.40 -4.55 9.70
N SER A 130 30.03 -4.99 8.60
CA SER A 130 31.15 -5.92 8.62
C SER A 130 32.42 -5.31 8.00
N GLU A 131 33.53 -6.05 8.07
CA GLU A 131 34.78 -5.70 7.39
C GLU A 131 34.82 -6.10 5.91
N LYS A 132 33.70 -6.60 5.37
CA LYS A 132 33.60 -6.93 3.94
C LYS A 132 33.74 -5.69 3.06
N ARG A 133 34.07 -5.94 1.80
CA ARG A 133 34.26 -4.93 0.77
C ARG A 133 33.30 -5.17 -0.39
N PHE A 134 32.92 -4.09 -1.09
CA PHE A 134 32.16 -4.14 -2.34
C PHE A 134 32.94 -3.48 -3.46
N SER A 135 32.65 -3.90 -4.69
CA SER A 135 33.17 -3.33 -5.92
C SER A 135 32.09 -3.40 -6.99
N ASN A 136 31.78 -2.27 -7.62
CA ASN A 136 30.77 -2.17 -8.66
C ASN A 136 31.06 -1.00 -9.61
N ALA A 137 30.13 -0.72 -10.52
CA ALA A 137 30.27 0.37 -11.49
C ALA A 137 30.45 1.74 -10.83
N ASP A 138 29.75 2.01 -9.71
CA ASP A 138 29.81 3.30 -9.02
C ASP A 138 31.17 3.51 -8.32
N THR A 139 31.82 2.42 -7.92
CA THR A 139 33.20 2.44 -7.39
C THR A 139 34.27 2.30 -8.47
N LYS A 140 33.91 2.36 -9.76
CA LYS A 140 34.82 2.08 -10.88
C LYS A 140 35.55 0.74 -10.74
N TRP A 141 34.88 -0.24 -10.14
CA TRP A 141 35.39 -1.57 -9.84
C TRP A 141 36.54 -1.62 -8.81
N GLU A 142 36.79 -0.52 -8.09
CA GLU A 142 37.68 -0.53 -6.93
C GLU A 142 36.96 -1.08 -5.69
N TRP A 143 37.72 -1.79 -4.85
CA TRP A 143 37.18 -2.42 -3.64
C TRP A 143 37.12 -1.42 -2.48
N HIS A 144 35.93 -1.22 -1.92
CA HIS A 144 35.71 -0.33 -0.76
C HIS A 144 35.01 -1.05 0.39
N PRO A 145 35.34 -0.76 1.66
CA PRO A 145 34.61 -1.32 2.79
C PRO A 145 33.11 -0.97 2.75
N TYR A 146 32.24 -1.95 2.95
CA TYR A 146 30.79 -1.73 2.97
C TYR A 146 30.38 -0.73 4.07
N LYS A 147 31.07 -0.72 5.22
CA LYS A 147 30.82 0.26 6.31
C LYS A 147 30.95 1.73 5.92
N TYR A 148 31.58 2.03 4.78
CA TYR A 148 31.72 3.39 4.24
C TYR A 148 30.92 3.60 2.94
N TYR A 149 29.87 2.81 2.71
CA TYR A 149 29.04 2.89 1.51
C TYR A 149 28.42 4.28 1.28
N THR A 150 28.17 5.05 2.35
CA THR A 150 27.59 6.40 2.29
C THR A 150 28.44 7.40 1.52
N LYS A 151 29.73 7.12 1.30
CA LYS A 151 30.57 7.91 0.38
C LYS A 151 30.06 7.87 -1.06
N TYR A 152 29.47 6.74 -1.47
CA TYR A 152 28.94 6.51 -2.82
C TYR A 152 27.41 6.63 -2.86
N TYR A 153 26.74 6.31 -1.75
CA TYR A 153 25.29 6.32 -1.62
C TYR A 153 24.88 7.14 -0.38
N PRO A 154 25.12 8.47 -0.37
CA PRO A 154 24.90 9.32 0.80
C PRO A 154 23.43 9.37 1.24
N ASP A 155 22.53 9.19 0.28
CA ASP A 155 21.08 9.28 0.50
C ASP A 155 20.47 7.94 0.91
N TRP A 156 21.24 6.85 0.99
CA TRP A 156 20.75 5.55 1.44
C TRP A 156 21.05 5.32 2.92
N LEU A 157 20.02 4.91 3.65
CA LEU A 157 20.12 4.41 5.01
C LEU A 157 19.85 2.90 5.01
N ILE A 158 20.88 2.14 5.36
CA ILE A 158 20.82 0.68 5.53
C ILE A 158 21.12 0.39 7.00
N PRO A 159 20.11 0.38 7.88
CA PRO A 159 20.31 0.12 9.29
C PRO A 159 20.75 -1.32 9.54
N PRO A 160 21.40 -1.60 10.68
CA PRO A 160 21.60 -2.98 11.11
C PRO A 160 20.22 -3.59 11.33
N ASP A 161 20.04 -4.82 10.87
CA ASP A 161 18.75 -5.49 10.97
C ASP A 161 18.41 -5.70 12.46
N PRO A 162 17.36 -5.07 13.01
CA PRO A 162 16.99 -5.25 14.41
C PRO A 162 16.43 -6.65 14.69
N THR A 163 16.10 -7.42 13.64
CA THR A 163 15.45 -8.74 13.74
C THR A 163 16.07 -9.72 12.74
N ILE A 164 16.84 -10.69 13.25
CA ILE A 164 17.56 -11.71 12.46
C ILE A 164 16.64 -12.58 11.56
N GLU A 165 15.33 -12.56 11.81
CA GLU A 165 14.31 -13.44 11.21
C GLU A 165 13.50 -12.80 10.05
N ALA A 166 13.57 -11.48 9.86
CA ALA A 166 12.74 -10.76 8.89
C ALA A 166 12.87 -11.19 7.40
N PRO A 167 13.99 -11.77 6.90
CA PRO A 167 14.06 -12.18 5.50
C PRO A 167 13.96 -13.69 5.30
N ASP A 168 13.34 -14.47 6.21
CA ASP A 168 13.15 -15.92 5.99
C ASP A 168 12.42 -16.24 4.69
N TYR A 169 11.47 -15.38 4.29
CA TYR A 169 10.88 -15.44 2.96
C TYR A 169 11.92 -15.33 1.83
N TRP A 170 12.79 -14.33 1.88
CA TRP A 170 13.78 -14.10 0.82
C TRP A 170 14.91 -15.13 0.83
N LYS A 171 15.29 -15.63 2.02
CA LYS A 171 16.20 -16.77 2.17
C LYS A 171 15.60 -18.01 1.51
N TYR A 172 14.34 -18.32 1.81
CA TYR A 172 13.59 -19.42 1.19
C TYR A 172 13.52 -19.26 -0.33
N VAL A 173 13.16 -18.07 -0.84
CA VAL A 173 13.11 -17.79 -2.28
C VAL A 173 14.46 -18.03 -2.96
N LEU A 174 15.57 -17.56 -2.38
CA LEU A 174 16.89 -17.80 -2.95
C LEU A 174 17.23 -19.30 -2.95
N VAL A 175 16.96 -20.02 -1.86
CA VAL A 175 17.20 -21.47 -1.79
C VAL A 175 16.40 -22.23 -2.85
N GLN A 176 15.09 -21.99 -2.92
CA GLN A 176 14.20 -22.74 -3.82
C GLN A 176 14.48 -22.49 -5.30
N TYR A 177 14.90 -21.27 -5.64
CA TYR A 177 15.06 -20.84 -7.03
C TYR A 177 16.50 -20.51 -7.41
N ASN A 178 17.48 -20.95 -6.60
CA ASN A 178 18.91 -20.64 -6.76
C ASN A 178 19.39 -20.89 -8.20
N ASP A 179 19.12 -22.09 -8.71
CA ASP A 179 19.51 -22.52 -10.07
C ASP A 179 18.80 -21.71 -11.17
N ARG A 180 17.59 -21.22 -10.92
CA ARG A 180 16.86 -20.40 -11.90
C ARG A 180 17.46 -19.01 -11.96
N PHE A 181 17.78 -18.43 -10.82
CA PHE A 181 18.44 -17.13 -10.75
C PHE A 181 19.83 -17.18 -11.36
N SER A 182 20.64 -18.19 -11.02
CA SER A 182 22.01 -18.34 -11.54
C SER A 182 22.01 -18.42 -13.07
N LYS A 183 21.15 -19.26 -13.66
CA LYS A 183 20.95 -19.36 -15.12
C LYS A 183 20.50 -18.03 -15.73
N ARG A 184 19.49 -17.39 -15.15
CA ARG A 184 18.93 -16.11 -15.66
C ARG A 184 19.95 -14.97 -15.64
N TYR A 185 20.86 -14.99 -14.66
CA TYR A 185 21.86 -13.97 -14.43
C TYR A 185 23.23 -14.30 -15.03
N LYS A 186 23.38 -15.47 -15.68
CA LYS A 186 24.66 -15.97 -16.20
C LYS A 186 25.73 -15.97 -15.10
N ALA A 187 25.35 -16.54 -13.95
CA ALA A 187 26.13 -16.64 -12.73
C ALA A 187 26.11 -18.10 -12.24
N GLU A 188 26.96 -18.41 -11.27
CA GLU A 188 26.92 -19.68 -10.55
C GLU A 188 25.93 -19.61 -9.38
N PRO A 189 25.33 -20.74 -8.95
CA PRO A 189 24.45 -20.79 -7.78
C PRO A 189 25.12 -20.22 -6.52
N ALA A 190 24.32 -19.59 -5.65
CA ALA A 190 24.78 -19.11 -4.36
C ALA A 190 25.12 -20.27 -3.41
N ASP A 191 26.18 -20.11 -2.61
CA ASP A 191 26.52 -21.02 -1.52
C ASP A 191 25.66 -20.72 -0.28
N VAL A 192 24.38 -21.04 -0.37
CA VAL A 192 23.42 -20.77 0.71
C VAL A 192 23.70 -21.63 1.97
N PRO A 193 23.63 -21.04 3.18
CA PRO A 193 23.83 -21.77 4.43
C PRO A 193 22.82 -22.92 4.61
N GLU A 194 23.27 -24.01 5.24
CA GLU A 194 22.43 -25.19 5.51
C GLU A 194 21.18 -24.83 6.33
N ALA A 195 21.29 -23.87 7.26
CA ALA A 195 20.17 -23.38 8.04
C ALA A 195 19.03 -22.83 7.16
N TRP A 196 19.32 -22.23 6.00
CA TRP A 196 18.30 -21.68 5.10
C TRP A 196 17.54 -22.77 4.36
N ARG A 197 18.18 -23.91 4.13
CA ARG A 197 17.55 -25.07 3.48
C ARG A 197 16.48 -25.73 4.35
N ARG A 198 16.50 -25.46 5.65
CA ARG A 198 15.53 -25.95 6.63
C ARG A 198 14.30 -25.06 6.77
N ILE A 199 14.32 -23.85 6.18
CA ILE A 199 13.17 -22.94 6.21
C ILE A 199 12.03 -23.57 5.39
N THR A 200 10.89 -23.78 6.02
CA THR A 200 9.70 -24.30 5.32
C THR A 200 8.94 -23.18 4.61
N LYS A 201 8.08 -23.54 3.66
CA LYS A 201 7.22 -22.57 2.98
C LYS A 201 6.31 -21.85 3.98
N GLU A 202 5.82 -22.56 4.99
CA GLU A 202 4.93 -22.03 6.03
C GLU A 202 5.66 -21.01 6.90
N GLN A 203 6.91 -21.30 7.29
CA GLN A 203 7.76 -20.34 8.02
C GLN A 203 8.04 -19.09 7.19
N ALA A 204 8.40 -19.27 5.92
CA ALA A 204 8.62 -18.17 4.98
C ALA A 204 7.37 -17.28 4.81
N LEU A 205 6.19 -17.87 4.66
CA LEU A 205 4.93 -17.14 4.54
C LEU A 205 4.52 -16.46 5.85
N LYS A 206 4.73 -17.12 6.99
CA LYS A 206 4.46 -16.52 8.31
C LYS A 206 5.31 -15.27 8.51
N GLY A 207 6.62 -15.36 8.28
CA GLY A 207 7.52 -14.21 8.38
C GLY A 207 7.13 -13.06 7.46
N LEU A 208 6.66 -13.35 6.25
CA LEU A 208 6.13 -12.34 5.33
C LEU A 208 4.86 -11.65 5.88
N ASN A 209 3.91 -12.41 6.41
CA ASN A 209 2.68 -11.86 6.99
C ASN A 209 2.97 -11.00 8.23
N ASP A 210 3.85 -11.47 9.11
CA ASP A 210 4.26 -10.75 10.32
C ASP A 210 4.94 -9.43 9.96
N ALA A 211 5.79 -9.42 8.92
CA ALA A 211 6.55 -8.24 8.51
C ALA A 211 5.67 -7.16 7.85
N PHE A 212 4.62 -7.55 7.12
CA PHE A 212 3.72 -6.63 6.42
C PHE A 212 2.35 -6.45 7.08
N ASN A 213 2.14 -7.01 8.28
CA ASN A 213 0.85 -7.02 8.99
C ASN A 213 -0.33 -7.47 8.10
N MET A 214 -0.09 -8.44 7.22
CA MET A 214 -1.10 -9.01 6.34
C MET A 214 -1.96 -9.98 7.17
N LYS A 215 -3.13 -9.52 7.63
CA LYS A 215 -4.14 -10.33 8.30
C LYS A 215 -5.10 -10.97 7.31
#